data_AF-A0A2D5Y3U5-F1
#
_entry.id   AF-A0A2D5Y3U5-F1
#
_cell.length_a   1.000
_cell.length_b   1.000
_cell.length_c   1.000
_cell.angle_alpha   90.00
_cell.angle_beta   90.00
_cell.angle_gamma   90.00
#
_symmetry.space_group_name_H-M   'P 1'
#
loop_
_entity.id
_entity.type
_entity.pdbx_description
1 polymer ?
#
loop_
_entity_poly.entity_id
_entity_poly.type
_entity_poly.pdbx_seq_one_letter_code
_entity_poly.pdbx_strand_id
1 'polypeptide(L)'
;MTVSTTTNKKSTGANGIQTVFGYDFKIFADADLTVIIRSTTGTETVKTLNTHYTVSGAGNDAGGNVTFTTGNTPADQETVVIQRKLGLTQGTDYVANDPFPAESHEEALDRLTFITQQIQEEVDRSIKASVTNTISTTEFAVSATDRANKFFAFDSAGDLVVSQEIGTFRGNWAASTSYSQRDLVKDTSTNNIFIVNTAHTSSGAQPLTTNANSAKYDLIVDASSATTSQTAAGNSAADAQKLAINAEDSQFTLSDGSTTGFSALHHAAKAAASATATAADVVSTNADVVSTNADVVSTNADVVSAQASQTAAAASAASLAAALDGFDDKYLGTMADTDTASNASTTGTWVVGGSTITVADATGIEIGQNVQATGIPNQANVLSVAGTTVTISHVATIAGSGTAVVFQGYGVYGAFNSSLDGPSTDNDNGALSSGMLYFNSTDQEMRVYSGAAWIAASAATQASMNIFEFTASAGQQTFTSTDDNGATLSYTANNLIVMMNGAVLDPDEFTATNGSSVVLDSAAALNDELVIFAFKSFSVADTVSKASGGNFSGNIQINGADVATTGKAIAMAIVFGG
;
A
#
# COMPACT_ATOMS: atom_id res chain seq x y z
N MET A 1 21.72 75.83 73.41
CA MET A 1 20.63 74.84 73.24
C MET A 1 21.22 73.51 73.66
N THR A 2 20.68 72.83 74.67
CA THR A 2 21.21 71.53 75.11
C THR A 2 21.20 70.49 73.97
N VAL A 3 22.33 69.80 73.78
CA VAL A 3 22.46 68.70 72.80
C VAL A 3 21.51 67.54 73.14
N SER A 4 20.49 67.33 72.31
CA SER A 4 19.47 66.29 72.49
C SER A 4 19.50 65.19 71.42
N THR A 5 20.30 65.37 70.37
CA THR A 5 20.45 64.41 69.25
C THR A 5 21.83 63.75 69.25
N THR A 6 21.88 62.49 68.82
CA THR A 6 23.12 61.74 68.56
C THR A 6 23.58 61.84 67.10
N THR A 7 22.80 62.48 66.23
CA THR A 7 23.15 62.63 64.82
C THR A 7 24.34 63.57 64.67
N ASN A 8 25.44 63.06 64.12
CA ASN A 8 26.67 63.80 63.84
C ASN A 8 27.15 63.64 62.38
N LYS A 9 26.38 62.91 61.57
CA LYS A 9 26.73 62.51 60.20
C LYS A 9 25.47 62.35 59.37
N LYS A 10 25.55 62.78 58.11
CA LYS A 10 24.53 62.59 57.08
C LYS A 10 25.18 62.00 55.83
N SER A 11 24.52 61.03 55.21
CA SER A 11 24.95 60.46 53.94
C SER A 11 23.81 60.54 52.93
N THR A 12 24.10 61.08 51.76
CA THR A 12 23.10 61.32 50.70
C THR A 12 23.70 60.91 49.36
N GLY A 13 22.95 60.17 48.54
CA GLY A 13 23.35 59.83 47.18
C GLY A 13 23.24 61.04 46.26
N ALA A 14 24.23 61.24 45.39
CA ALA A 14 24.24 62.26 44.35
C ALA A 14 23.68 61.71 43.04
N ASN A 15 23.06 62.58 42.24
CA ASN A 15 22.46 62.25 40.94
C ASN A 15 23.25 62.82 39.74
N GLY A 16 24.51 63.20 39.97
CA GLY A 16 25.40 63.78 38.95
C GLY A 16 25.15 65.25 38.59
N ILE A 17 24.04 65.84 39.05
CA ILE A 17 23.69 67.26 38.78
C ILE A 17 23.39 68.06 40.06
N GLN A 18 23.11 67.39 41.18
CA GLN A 18 22.83 68.00 42.47
C GLN A 18 24.11 68.60 43.07
N THR A 19 24.08 69.90 43.34
CA THR A 19 25.20 70.65 43.93
C THR A 19 24.98 71.01 45.40
N VAL A 20 23.76 70.89 45.92
CA VAL A 20 23.40 71.27 47.29
C VAL A 20 22.95 70.04 48.07
N PHE A 21 23.58 69.82 49.22
CA PHE A 21 23.32 68.70 50.11
C PHE A 21 23.10 69.23 51.54
N GLY A 22 21.93 68.96 52.10
CA GLY A 22 21.58 69.37 53.46
C GLY A 22 22.20 68.48 54.53
N TYR A 23 22.52 69.08 55.68
CA TYR A 23 22.87 68.39 56.92
C TYR A 23 21.90 68.84 58.03
N ASP A 24 21.55 67.92 58.94
CA ASP A 24 20.48 68.03 59.92
C ASP A 24 21.00 68.07 61.38
N PHE A 25 22.24 68.54 61.56
CA PHE A 25 22.90 68.66 62.86
C PHE A 25 23.61 70.02 63.00
N LYS A 26 23.67 70.55 64.23
CA LYS A 26 24.35 71.82 64.51
C LYS A 26 25.87 71.72 64.33
N ILE A 27 26.44 72.76 63.72
CA ILE A 27 27.87 73.09 63.70
C ILE A 27 28.04 74.51 64.26
N PHE A 28 29.18 74.85 64.87
CA PHE A 28 29.42 76.21 65.40
C PHE A 28 30.01 77.14 64.33
N ALA A 29 30.95 76.62 63.53
CA ALA A 29 31.52 77.31 62.39
C ALA A 29 31.45 76.45 61.13
N ASP A 30 31.55 77.08 59.96
CA ASP A 30 31.58 76.38 58.65
C ASP A 30 32.70 75.34 58.56
N ALA A 31 33.80 75.53 59.31
CA ALA A 31 34.94 74.62 59.38
C ALA A 31 34.73 73.40 60.29
N ASP A 32 33.65 73.36 61.09
CA ASP A 32 33.36 72.28 62.04
C ASP A 32 32.66 71.07 61.38
N LEU A 33 32.79 70.91 60.07
CA LEU A 33 32.37 69.74 59.32
C LEU A 33 33.42 69.30 58.31
N THR A 34 33.34 68.04 57.90
CA THR A 34 34.10 67.48 56.79
C THR A 34 33.12 66.87 55.78
N VAL A 35 33.46 66.99 54.51
CA VAL A 35 32.69 66.43 53.40
C VAL A 35 33.55 65.39 52.71
N ILE A 36 33.04 64.18 52.60
CA ILE A 36 33.70 63.04 51.97
C ILE A 36 32.81 62.59 50.81
N ILE A 37 33.39 62.43 49.63
CA ILE A 37 32.72 61.76 48.52
C ILE A 37 33.19 60.31 48.50
N ARG A 38 32.25 59.38 48.59
CA ARG A 38 32.49 57.95 48.41
C ARG A 38 32.02 57.55 47.01
N SER A 39 32.93 57.03 46.18
CA SER A 39 32.61 56.52 44.85
C SER A 39 31.80 55.22 44.89
N THR A 40 31.27 54.81 43.74
CA THR A 40 30.60 53.50 43.57
C THR A 40 31.50 52.30 43.81
N THR A 41 32.82 52.48 43.66
CA THR A 41 33.84 51.45 43.95
C THR A 41 34.30 51.47 45.42
N GLY A 42 33.72 52.35 46.25
CA GLY A 42 34.06 52.48 47.67
C GLY A 42 35.26 53.37 47.98
N THR A 43 35.81 54.08 46.99
CA THR A 43 36.93 55.00 47.19
C THR A 43 36.45 56.28 47.86
N GLU A 44 37.06 56.67 48.99
CA GLU A 44 36.70 57.88 49.73
C GLU A 44 37.67 59.03 49.44
N THR A 45 37.13 60.22 49.12
CA THR A 45 37.90 61.44 48.89
C THR A 45 37.40 62.56 49.81
N VAL A 46 38.26 63.03 50.71
CA VAL A 46 37.98 64.20 51.56
C VAL A 46 38.02 65.47 50.71
N LYS A 47 37.01 66.32 50.85
CA LYS A 47 36.91 67.60 50.15
C LYS A 47 37.28 68.76 51.06
N THR A 48 37.88 69.79 50.49
CA THR A 48 38.36 70.99 51.18
C THR A 48 37.32 72.12 51.13
N LEU A 49 36.96 72.69 52.28
CA LEU A 49 36.11 73.88 52.42
C LEU A 49 36.66 75.08 51.63
N ASN A 50 35.78 75.88 51.05
CA ASN A 50 36.05 77.04 50.18
C ASN A 50 36.79 76.75 48.87
N THR A 51 37.28 75.52 48.65
CA THR A 51 37.79 75.05 47.35
C THR A 51 36.75 74.22 46.62
N HIS A 52 36.27 73.16 47.26
CA HIS A 52 35.35 72.18 46.65
C HIS A 52 33.88 72.43 47.02
N TYR A 53 33.63 72.99 48.20
CA TYR A 53 32.29 73.32 48.67
C TYR A 53 32.31 74.54 49.61
N THR A 54 31.17 75.19 49.77
CA THR A 54 30.88 76.16 50.82
C THR A 54 29.83 75.61 51.78
N VAL A 55 29.76 76.18 52.98
CA VAL A 55 28.81 75.77 54.03
C VAL A 55 27.90 76.95 54.33
N SER A 56 26.66 76.63 54.72
CA SER A 56 25.69 77.59 55.24
C SER A 56 24.98 76.95 56.43
N GLY A 57 24.40 77.78 57.30
CA GLY A 57 23.66 77.32 58.48
C GLY A 57 24.53 77.03 59.71
N ALA A 58 25.79 77.47 59.75
CA ALA A 58 26.56 77.48 60.98
C ALA A 58 25.83 78.27 62.08
N GLY A 59 25.84 77.73 63.29
CA GLY A 59 25.08 78.26 64.43
C GLY A 59 23.60 77.84 64.45
N ASN A 60 23.03 77.30 63.38
CA ASN A 60 21.63 76.84 63.35
C ASN A 60 21.47 75.43 63.92
N ASP A 61 20.54 75.27 64.85
CA ASP A 61 20.26 74.00 65.53
C ASP A 61 19.68 72.93 64.59
N ALA A 62 18.96 73.35 63.54
CA ALA A 62 18.40 72.45 62.53
C ALA A 62 19.41 72.04 61.44
N GLY A 63 20.64 72.54 61.51
CA GLY A 63 21.67 72.36 60.48
C GLY A 63 21.53 73.32 59.29
N GLY A 64 22.05 72.92 58.13
CA GLY A 64 22.19 73.80 56.97
C GLY A 64 22.55 73.05 55.70
N ASN A 65 23.25 73.69 54.78
CA ASN A 65 23.60 73.10 53.49
C ASN A 65 25.10 73.18 53.19
N VAL A 66 25.61 72.11 52.58
CA VAL A 66 26.87 72.07 51.83
C VAL A 66 26.56 72.31 50.35
N THR A 67 27.19 73.31 49.76
CA THR A 67 27.04 73.65 48.33
C THR A 67 28.36 73.46 47.61
N PHE A 68 28.42 72.54 46.66
CA PHE A 68 29.62 72.31 45.84
C PHE A 68 29.87 73.46 44.87
N THR A 69 31.14 73.86 44.74
CA THR A 69 31.57 74.92 43.81
C THR A 69 31.55 74.41 42.37
N THR A 70 31.52 75.32 41.39
CA THR A 70 31.52 74.98 39.96
C THR A 70 32.69 74.05 39.60
N GLY A 71 32.38 72.93 38.93
CA GLY A 71 33.36 71.92 38.53
C GLY A 71 33.65 70.85 39.60
N ASN A 72 33.06 70.95 40.79
CA ASN A 72 33.23 69.98 41.88
C ASN A 72 31.94 69.20 42.22
N THR A 73 30.93 69.24 41.35
CA THR A 73 29.68 68.49 41.53
C THR A 73 29.97 67.00 41.67
N PRO A 74 29.49 66.34 42.74
CA PRO A 74 29.58 64.89 42.88
C PRO A 74 28.94 64.18 41.68
N ALA A 75 29.61 63.16 41.16
CA ALA A 75 29.13 62.40 40.01
C ALA A 75 27.90 61.55 40.38
N ASP A 76 27.20 61.06 39.35
CA ASP A 76 26.03 60.20 39.54
C ASP A 76 26.41 58.95 40.34
N GLN A 77 25.56 58.59 41.29
CA GLN A 77 25.71 57.43 42.17
C GLN A 77 26.89 57.50 43.16
N GLU A 78 27.59 58.64 43.26
CA GLU A 78 28.48 58.90 44.39
C GLU A 78 27.69 59.22 45.67
N THR A 79 28.23 58.87 46.83
CA THR A 79 27.63 59.22 48.12
C THR A 79 28.37 60.41 48.72
N VAL A 80 27.65 61.48 49.01
CA VAL A 80 28.15 62.62 49.79
C VAL A 80 27.93 62.32 51.26
N VAL A 81 29.01 62.22 52.02
CA VAL A 81 29.00 62.08 53.47
C VAL A 81 29.42 63.40 54.08
N ILE A 82 28.51 64.02 54.84
CA ILE A 82 28.76 65.23 55.61
C ILE A 82 28.84 64.81 57.07
N GLN A 83 29.97 65.04 57.71
CA GLN A 83 30.20 64.65 59.10
C GLN A 83 30.67 65.86 59.89
N ARG A 84 30.09 66.07 61.07
CA ARG A 84 30.60 67.05 62.04
C ARG A 84 32.01 66.63 62.47
N LYS A 85 32.95 67.56 62.38
CA LYS A 85 34.33 67.36 62.78
C LYS A 85 34.83 68.59 63.53
N LEU A 86 34.92 68.48 64.85
CA LEU A 86 35.38 69.56 65.71
C LEU A 86 36.88 69.46 65.98
N GLY A 87 37.54 70.61 66.13
CA GLY A 87 38.85 70.66 66.75
C GLY A 87 38.79 70.20 68.21
N LEU A 88 39.68 69.30 68.61
CA LEU A 88 39.78 68.75 69.97
C LEU A 88 40.50 69.72 70.92
N THR A 89 40.03 70.97 70.96
CA THR A 89 40.57 72.05 71.80
C THR A 89 39.47 72.73 72.60
N GLN A 90 39.84 73.29 73.76
CA GLN A 90 38.96 74.15 74.56
C GLN A 90 39.15 75.60 74.11
N GLY A 91 38.06 76.26 73.69
CA GLY A 91 38.08 77.64 73.19
C GLY A 91 37.53 78.70 74.13
N THR A 92 36.74 78.31 75.13
CA THR A 92 36.12 79.23 76.10
C THR A 92 36.99 79.40 77.34
N ASP A 93 37.36 80.65 77.64
CA ASP A 93 38.07 81.05 78.84
C ASP A 93 37.20 82.02 79.66
N TYR A 94 37.04 81.74 80.96
CA TYR A 94 36.21 82.59 81.83
C TYR A 94 37.09 83.56 82.62
N VAL A 95 36.78 84.84 82.52
CA VAL A 95 37.43 85.88 83.31
C VAL A 95 36.77 85.97 84.69
N ALA A 96 37.60 86.05 85.73
CA ALA A 96 37.12 86.11 87.11
C ALA A 96 36.32 87.39 87.39
N ASN A 97 35.20 87.24 88.11
CA ASN A 97 34.30 88.32 88.55
C ASN A 97 33.43 88.99 87.47
N ASP A 98 33.45 88.50 86.23
CA ASP A 98 32.48 88.92 85.21
C ASP A 98 31.10 88.31 85.47
N PRO A 99 30.00 88.99 85.05
CA PRO A 99 28.68 88.38 85.02
C PRO A 99 28.70 87.05 84.27
N PHE A 100 28.08 86.01 84.82
CA PHE A 100 28.11 84.67 84.25
C PHE A 100 27.57 84.66 82.80
N PRO A 101 28.40 84.34 81.79
CA PRO A 101 27.98 84.33 80.39
C PRO A 101 27.29 82.99 80.09
N ALA A 102 26.03 82.86 80.50
CA ALA A 102 25.27 81.61 80.40
C ALA A 102 25.32 81.01 78.98
N GLU A 103 25.15 81.82 77.93
CA GLU A 103 25.22 81.34 76.54
C GLU A 103 26.58 80.78 76.15
N SER A 104 27.68 81.47 76.51
CA SER A 104 29.04 80.98 76.23
C SER A 104 29.38 79.73 77.04
N HIS A 105 28.76 79.57 78.21
CA HIS A 105 28.90 78.37 79.03
C HIS A 105 28.20 77.17 78.42
N GLU A 106 26.94 77.34 78.02
CA GLU A 106 26.19 76.29 77.34
C GLU A 106 26.86 75.90 76.02
N GLU A 107 27.36 76.87 75.23
CA GLU A 107 28.09 76.57 73.98
C GLU A 107 29.35 75.71 74.22
N ALA A 108 30.09 75.98 75.30
CA ALA A 108 31.26 75.18 75.67
C ALA A 108 30.89 73.73 76.05
N LEU A 109 29.79 73.54 76.78
CA LEU A 109 29.27 72.20 77.14
C LEU A 109 28.73 71.45 75.92
N ASP A 110 28.01 72.15 75.04
CA ASP A 110 27.51 71.59 73.77
C ASP A 110 28.69 71.12 72.89
N ARG A 111 29.78 71.90 72.82
CA ARG A 111 31.00 71.54 72.08
C ARG A 111 31.68 70.30 72.62
N LEU A 112 31.82 70.17 73.94
CA LEU A 112 32.37 68.96 74.58
C LEU A 112 31.48 67.73 74.34
N THR A 113 30.16 67.91 74.35
CA THR A 113 29.21 66.84 74.05
C THR A 113 29.35 66.36 72.59
N PHE A 114 29.50 67.29 71.64
CA PHE A 114 29.74 66.94 70.23
C PHE A 114 31.09 66.24 70.01
N ILE A 115 32.16 66.65 70.69
CA ILE A 115 33.46 65.95 70.66
C ILE A 115 33.30 64.51 71.16
N THR A 116 32.55 64.31 72.25
CA THR A 116 32.31 62.96 72.81
C THR A 116 31.53 62.08 71.82
N GLN A 117 30.51 62.62 71.15
CA GLN A 117 29.77 61.90 70.10
C GLN A 117 30.67 61.56 68.90
N GLN A 118 31.59 62.45 68.52
CA GLN A 118 32.57 62.18 67.46
C GLN A 118 33.49 61.01 67.85
N ILE A 119 34.04 61.03 69.07
CA ILE A 119 34.91 59.95 69.58
C ILE A 119 34.14 58.64 69.66
N GLN A 120 32.88 58.63 70.13
CA GLN A 120 32.06 57.42 70.18
C GLN A 120 31.86 56.83 68.77
N GLU A 121 31.61 57.66 67.76
CA GLU A 121 31.44 57.20 66.38
C GLU A 121 32.74 56.63 65.80
N GLU A 122 33.90 57.15 66.21
CA GLU A 122 35.20 56.54 65.90
C GLU A 122 35.40 55.19 66.61
N VAL A 123 35.04 55.08 67.89
CA VAL A 123 35.12 53.83 68.67
C VAL A 123 34.19 52.75 68.12
N ASP A 124 32.98 53.11 67.68
CA ASP A 124 32.01 52.16 67.12
C ASP A 124 32.50 51.49 65.83
N ARG A 125 33.40 52.15 65.11
CA ARG A 125 34.01 51.67 63.87
C ARG A 125 35.36 50.96 64.07
N SER A 126 35.82 50.82 65.31
CA SER A 126 37.09 50.16 65.64
C SER A 126 36.95 48.63 65.83
N ILE A 127 38.07 47.90 65.72
CA ILE A 127 38.12 46.47 66.08
C ILE A 127 38.06 46.37 67.61
N LYS A 128 37.13 45.58 68.13
CA LYS A 128 36.91 45.40 69.58
C LYS A 128 37.29 43.99 70.02
N ALA A 129 38.12 43.89 71.04
CA ALA A 129 38.30 42.67 71.81
C ALA A 129 37.15 42.53 72.82
N SER A 130 36.80 41.30 73.22
CA SER A 130 35.86 41.10 74.34
C SER A 130 36.44 41.74 75.61
N VAL A 131 35.56 42.17 76.52
CA VAL A 131 35.95 42.66 77.86
C VAL A 131 36.76 41.64 78.67
N THR A 132 36.67 40.36 78.32
CA THR A 132 37.41 39.25 78.95
C THR A 132 38.68 38.86 78.21
N ASN A 133 38.95 39.42 77.02
CA ASN A 133 40.17 39.12 76.27
C ASN A 133 41.29 40.08 76.68
N THR A 134 42.49 39.54 76.84
CA THR A 134 43.72 40.33 76.99
C THR A 134 44.47 40.25 75.66
N ILE A 135 44.66 41.39 75.00
CA ILE A 135 45.59 41.52 73.87
C ILE A 135 46.76 42.34 74.42
N SER A 136 47.95 41.75 74.46
CA SER A 136 49.10 42.34 75.14
C SER A 136 49.68 43.52 74.34
N THR A 137 49.58 43.44 73.02
CA THR A 137 50.04 44.49 72.10
C THR A 137 48.95 44.76 71.05
N THR A 138 48.40 45.98 71.07
CA THR A 138 47.43 46.44 70.07
C THR A 138 48.07 47.33 69.00
N GLU A 139 49.38 47.52 69.07
CA GLU A 139 50.17 48.33 68.14
C GLU A 139 50.82 47.45 67.08
N PHE A 140 50.59 47.77 65.81
CA PHE A 140 51.35 47.17 64.71
C PHE A 140 52.68 47.90 64.56
N ALA A 141 53.76 47.30 65.08
CA ALA A 141 55.12 47.83 64.87
C ALA A 141 55.66 47.59 63.44
N VAL A 142 54.92 46.86 62.59
CA VAL A 142 55.31 46.54 61.21
C VAL A 142 54.96 47.67 60.24
N SER A 143 55.89 47.98 59.32
CA SER A 143 55.68 49.06 58.34
C SER A 143 54.53 48.76 57.37
N ALA A 144 53.98 49.80 56.73
CA ALA A 144 52.95 49.65 55.69
C ALA A 144 53.40 48.76 54.52
N THR A 145 54.68 48.84 54.15
CA THR A 145 55.29 47.99 53.12
C THR A 145 55.33 46.53 53.57
N ASP A 146 55.73 46.28 54.82
CA ASP A 146 55.89 44.91 55.33
C ASP A 146 54.56 44.21 55.56
N ARG A 147 53.46 44.93 55.79
CA ARG A 147 52.12 44.36 55.96
C ARG A 147 51.33 44.20 54.66
N ALA A 148 51.85 44.66 53.52
CA ALA A 148 51.15 44.52 52.25
C ALA A 148 50.98 43.03 51.86
N ASN A 149 49.79 42.67 51.36
CA ASN A 149 49.41 41.30 50.94
C ASN A 149 49.50 40.21 52.03
N LYS A 150 49.54 40.59 53.31
CA LYS A 150 49.56 39.65 54.44
C LYS A 150 48.19 39.56 55.10
N PHE A 151 47.92 38.43 55.73
CA PHE A 151 46.71 38.18 56.52
C PHE A 151 46.82 38.78 57.91
N PHE A 152 45.69 39.29 58.43
CA PHE A 152 45.54 39.59 59.85
C PHE A 152 45.20 38.29 60.59
N ALA A 153 46.03 37.91 61.57
CA ALA A 153 45.96 36.63 62.25
C ALA A 153 46.32 36.76 63.73
N PHE A 154 46.27 35.64 64.44
CA PHE A 154 46.77 35.50 65.81
C PHE A 154 47.99 34.58 65.82
N ASP A 155 48.98 34.91 66.64
CA ASP A 155 50.13 34.03 66.87
C ASP A 155 49.80 32.91 67.87
N SER A 156 50.80 32.09 68.25
CA SER A 156 50.61 31.00 69.20
C SER A 156 50.33 31.46 70.64
N ALA A 157 50.60 32.72 70.98
CA ALA A 157 50.24 33.32 72.26
C ALA A 157 48.84 33.95 72.23
N GLY A 158 48.21 34.03 71.05
CA GLY A 158 46.91 34.67 70.85
C GLY A 158 47.00 36.19 70.68
N ASP A 159 48.19 36.74 70.44
CA ASP A 159 48.39 38.16 70.15
C ASP A 159 48.23 38.44 68.64
N LEU A 160 47.96 39.71 68.29
CA LEU A 160 47.71 40.14 66.92
C LEU A 160 48.99 40.10 66.08
N VAL A 161 48.94 39.43 64.93
CA VAL A 161 50.06 39.35 63.98
C VAL A 161 49.61 39.55 62.54
N VAL A 162 50.55 39.97 61.69
CA VAL A 162 50.36 40.09 60.25
C VAL A 162 51.27 39.08 59.54
N SER A 163 50.70 38.06 58.89
CA SER A 163 51.45 36.90 58.37
C SER A 163 51.23 36.65 56.87
N GLN A 164 52.27 36.18 56.17
CA GLN A 164 52.29 35.97 54.71
C GLN A 164 51.72 34.60 54.28
N GLU A 165 51.72 33.58 55.14
CA GLU A 165 51.46 32.19 54.73
C GLU A 165 50.52 31.43 55.69
N ILE A 166 49.85 30.39 55.17
CA ILE A 166 49.18 29.36 55.99
C ILE A 166 50.20 28.64 56.90
N GLY A 167 51.48 28.77 56.58
CA GLY A 167 52.58 28.29 57.39
C GLY A 167 53.89 28.29 56.61
N THR A 168 55.03 28.15 57.27
CA THR A 168 56.35 28.25 56.61
C THR A 168 56.70 26.95 55.90
N PHE A 169 56.95 27.01 54.59
CA PHE A 169 57.38 25.82 53.85
C PHE A 169 58.83 25.43 54.19
N ARG A 170 58.99 24.28 54.82
CA ARG A 170 60.30 23.74 55.26
C ARG A 170 60.93 22.79 54.25
N GLY A 171 60.26 22.50 53.14
CA GLY A 171 60.72 21.50 52.17
C GLY A 171 60.48 20.08 52.65
N ASN A 172 61.43 19.18 52.34
CA ASN A 172 61.33 17.77 52.69
C ASN A 172 61.48 17.55 54.20
N TRP A 173 60.77 16.55 54.73
CA TRP A 173 60.94 16.12 56.12
C TRP A 173 62.37 15.62 56.37
N ALA A 174 62.94 16.00 57.50
CA ALA A 174 64.23 15.52 57.99
C ALA A 174 64.13 15.12 59.46
N ALA A 175 64.87 14.08 59.86
CA ALA A 175 64.94 13.63 61.25
C ALA A 175 65.73 14.62 62.11
N SER A 176 65.49 14.59 63.43
CA SER A 176 66.18 15.43 64.42
C SER A 176 66.14 16.93 64.11
N THR A 177 65.11 17.38 63.40
CA THR A 177 64.94 18.75 62.94
C THR A 177 63.83 19.41 63.74
N SER A 178 64.08 20.61 64.24
CA SER A 178 63.05 21.40 64.93
C SER A 178 62.06 21.97 63.92
N TYR A 179 60.80 21.59 64.08
CA TYR A 179 59.67 22.13 63.33
C TYR A 179 58.78 22.97 64.25
N SER A 180 58.42 24.15 63.78
CA SER A 180 57.50 25.06 64.47
C SER A 180 56.06 24.74 64.12
N GLN A 181 55.12 25.18 64.96
CA GLN A 181 53.71 25.09 64.61
C GLN A 181 53.46 25.83 63.28
N ARG A 182 52.60 25.26 62.44
CA ARG A 182 52.28 25.66 61.08
C ARG A 182 53.38 25.41 60.03
N ASP A 183 54.54 24.86 60.37
CA ASP A 183 55.50 24.48 59.32
C ASP A 183 54.86 23.51 58.32
N LEU A 184 55.01 23.79 57.03
CA LEU A 184 54.59 22.91 55.94
C LEU A 184 55.75 22.00 55.57
N VAL A 185 55.53 20.69 55.64
CA VAL A 185 56.57 19.68 55.46
C VAL A 185 56.13 18.65 54.43
N LYS A 186 56.99 18.36 53.47
CA LYS A 186 56.76 17.32 52.46
C LYS A 186 57.30 15.97 52.95
N ASP A 187 56.42 14.98 52.99
CA ASP A 187 56.80 13.59 53.12
C ASP A 187 57.23 13.05 51.75
N THR A 188 58.52 12.86 51.52
CA THR A 188 59.07 12.30 50.27
C THR A 188 58.72 10.83 50.02
N SER A 189 58.31 10.05 51.04
CA SER A 189 57.94 8.64 50.86
C SER A 189 56.54 8.48 50.26
N THR A 190 55.62 9.39 50.60
CA THR A 190 54.23 9.42 50.10
C THR A 190 53.96 10.58 49.14
N ASN A 191 54.91 11.51 49.00
CA ASN A 191 54.79 12.81 48.34
C ASN A 191 53.78 13.79 48.96
N ASN A 192 53.11 13.40 50.04
CA ASN A 192 52.11 14.19 50.73
C ASN A 192 52.71 15.44 51.38
N ILE A 193 51.88 16.47 51.53
CA ILE A 193 52.23 17.71 52.24
C ILE A 193 51.44 17.76 53.53
N PHE A 194 52.14 17.97 54.64
CA PHE A 194 51.57 18.08 55.97
C PHE A 194 51.81 19.48 56.54
N ILE A 195 50.95 19.89 57.46
CA ILE A 195 51.15 21.05 58.33
C ILE A 195 51.43 20.57 59.75
N VAL A 196 52.40 21.18 60.41
CA VAL A 196 52.73 20.87 61.81
C VAL A 196 51.71 21.52 62.73
N ASN A 197 50.97 20.73 63.51
CA ASN A 197 49.96 21.25 64.43
C ASN A 197 50.54 21.59 65.82
N THR A 198 51.70 21.03 66.17
CA THR A 198 52.38 21.22 67.46
C THR A 198 53.90 21.27 67.28
N ALA A 199 54.56 22.31 67.80
CA ALA A 199 56.01 22.45 67.70
C ALA A 199 56.76 21.27 68.36
N HIS A 200 57.81 20.77 67.70
CA HIS A 200 58.60 19.64 68.19
C HIS A 200 59.93 19.49 67.44
N THR A 201 60.86 18.71 68.01
CA THR A 201 62.00 18.16 67.26
C THR A 201 61.58 16.81 66.68
N SER A 202 61.70 16.65 65.36
CA SER A 202 61.28 15.44 64.67
C SER A 202 62.07 14.21 65.13
N SER A 203 61.37 13.08 65.19
CA SER A 203 61.92 11.77 65.55
C SER A 203 61.26 10.68 64.70
N GLY A 204 61.79 9.46 64.73
CA GLY A 204 61.28 8.36 63.90
C GLY A 204 61.71 8.46 62.43
N ALA A 205 60.89 7.94 61.52
CA ALA A 205 61.13 7.92 60.08
C ALA A 205 59.83 8.19 59.30
N GLN A 206 59.96 8.47 58.01
CA GLN A 206 58.83 8.56 57.09
C GLN A 206 58.27 7.16 56.79
N PRO A 207 56.97 7.01 56.45
CA PRO A 207 55.96 8.06 56.23
C PRO A 207 55.51 8.83 57.47
N LEU A 208 55.09 10.08 57.31
CA LEU A 208 54.61 10.91 58.42
C LEU A 208 53.30 10.42 59.04
N THR A 209 52.49 9.67 58.30
CA THR A 209 51.25 9.06 58.80
C THR A 209 51.49 7.98 59.86
N THR A 210 52.64 7.32 59.85
CA THR A 210 53.02 6.27 60.82
C THR A 210 54.25 6.64 61.65
N ASN A 211 54.75 7.87 61.50
CA ASN A 211 55.90 8.40 62.22
C ASN A 211 55.66 8.47 63.73
N ALA A 212 56.74 8.47 64.53
CA ALA A 212 56.68 8.61 65.99
C ALA A 212 56.02 9.94 66.46
N ASN A 213 55.98 10.95 65.60
CA ASN A 213 55.33 12.24 65.79
C ASN A 213 54.10 12.41 64.88
N SER A 214 53.49 11.33 64.37
CA SER A 214 52.35 11.40 63.43
C SER A 214 51.19 12.28 63.92
N ALA A 215 50.86 12.25 65.21
CA ALA A 215 49.83 13.10 65.82
C ALA A 215 50.14 14.62 65.76
N LYS A 216 51.38 15.00 65.43
CA LYS A 216 51.83 16.40 65.32
C LYS A 216 51.77 16.94 63.90
N TYR A 217 51.32 16.14 62.94
CA TYR A 217 51.22 16.48 61.52
C TYR A 217 49.78 16.27 61.03
N ASP A 218 49.19 17.31 60.44
CA ASP A 218 47.89 17.22 59.78
C ASP A 218 48.10 17.20 58.26
N LEU A 219 47.40 16.31 57.55
CA LEU A 219 47.50 16.20 56.11
C LEU A 219 46.83 17.39 55.41
N ILE A 220 47.56 18.06 54.52
CA ILE A 220 47.03 19.15 53.67
C ILE A 220 46.83 18.66 52.23
N VAL A 221 47.78 17.88 51.70
CA VAL A 221 47.71 17.34 50.34
C VAL A 221 48.01 15.85 50.34
N ASP A 222 47.04 15.05 49.89
CA ASP A 222 47.23 13.65 49.50
C ASP A 222 47.68 13.58 48.03
N ALA A 223 48.97 13.32 47.82
CA ALA A 223 49.56 13.22 46.51
C ALA A 223 49.08 11.96 45.76
N SER A 224 48.84 10.85 46.45
CA SER A 224 48.35 9.61 45.83
C SER A 224 46.97 9.83 45.22
N SER A 225 46.04 10.42 45.98
CA SER A 225 44.69 10.71 45.48
C SER A 225 44.71 11.67 44.29
N ALA A 226 45.58 12.68 44.32
CA ALA A 226 45.76 13.62 43.22
C ALA A 226 46.29 12.92 41.95
N THR A 227 47.30 12.04 42.07
CA THR A 227 47.84 11.27 40.95
C THR A 227 46.80 10.28 40.40
N THR A 228 46.06 9.55 41.26
CA THR A 228 45.00 8.64 40.81
C THR A 228 43.93 9.38 40.01
N SER A 229 43.51 10.56 40.48
CA SER A 229 42.54 11.39 39.78
C SER A 229 43.05 11.85 38.41
N GLN A 230 44.33 12.23 38.32
CA GLN A 230 44.97 12.58 37.06
C GLN A 230 45.00 11.41 36.06
N THR A 231 45.41 10.22 36.52
CA THR A 231 45.42 9.01 35.69
C THR A 231 44.02 8.63 35.22
N ALA A 232 43.01 8.68 36.11
CA ALA A 232 41.62 8.38 35.76
C ALA A 232 41.07 9.34 34.68
N ALA A 233 41.39 10.63 34.77
CA ALA A 233 41.03 11.61 33.75
C ALA A 233 41.70 11.33 32.39
N GLY A 234 42.99 10.98 32.39
CA GLY A 234 43.72 10.60 31.18
C GLY A 234 43.17 9.34 30.52
N ASN A 235 42.88 8.30 31.32
CA ASN A 235 42.26 7.06 30.86
C ASN A 235 40.89 7.31 30.25
N SER A 236 40.04 8.12 30.91
CA SER A 236 38.71 8.48 30.40
C SER A 236 38.80 9.20 29.05
N ALA A 237 39.77 10.09 28.87
CA ALA A 237 39.99 10.78 27.60
C ALA A 237 40.48 9.84 26.48
N ALA A 238 41.35 8.88 26.80
CA ALA A 238 41.80 7.88 25.84
C ALA A 238 40.68 6.90 25.43
N ASP A 239 39.88 6.47 26.41
CA ASP A 239 38.74 5.58 26.18
C ASP A 239 37.63 6.24 25.36
N ALA A 240 37.34 7.52 25.61
CA ALA A 240 36.43 8.29 24.77
C ALA A 240 36.89 8.34 23.30
N GLN A 241 38.19 8.45 23.04
CA GLN A 241 38.72 8.40 21.68
C GLN A 241 38.53 7.01 21.05
N LYS A 242 38.83 5.91 21.77
CA LYS A 242 38.57 4.56 21.26
C LYS A 242 37.09 4.36 20.89
N LEU A 243 36.18 4.80 21.75
CA LEU A 243 34.74 4.72 21.50
C LEU A 243 34.31 5.52 20.27
N ALA A 244 34.89 6.70 20.06
CA ALA A 244 34.49 7.60 18.98
C ALA A 244 35.09 7.21 17.62
N ILE A 245 36.39 6.90 17.57
CA ILE A 245 37.16 6.90 16.32
C ILE A 245 37.89 5.59 16.00
N ASN A 246 37.78 4.53 16.82
CA ASN A 246 38.45 3.27 16.47
C ASN A 246 37.94 2.75 15.12
N ALA A 247 38.84 2.14 14.35
CA ALA A 247 38.54 1.66 13.01
C ALA A 247 37.38 0.65 13.02
N GLU A 248 36.64 0.57 11.91
CA GLU A 248 35.62 -0.45 11.73
C GLU A 248 36.22 -1.86 11.89
N ASP A 249 35.43 -2.77 12.47
CA ASP A 249 35.77 -4.18 12.69
C ASP A 249 37.00 -4.41 13.57
N SER A 250 37.49 -3.35 14.21
CA SER A 250 38.58 -3.39 15.17
C SER A 250 38.02 -3.29 16.58
N GLN A 251 38.19 -4.37 17.35
CA GLN A 251 37.84 -4.36 18.76
C GLN A 251 38.91 -3.58 19.54
N PHE A 252 38.48 -2.78 20.52
CA PHE A 252 39.37 -2.16 21.49
C PHE A 252 39.09 -2.70 22.89
N THR A 253 40.06 -2.51 23.80
CA THR A 253 39.87 -2.67 25.25
C THR A 253 39.98 -1.30 25.91
N LEU A 254 39.06 -0.99 26.81
CA LEU A 254 39.11 0.22 27.63
C LEU A 254 40.25 0.16 28.65
N SER A 255 40.50 1.28 29.31
CA SER A 255 41.61 1.42 30.26
C SER A 255 41.37 0.66 31.56
N ASP A 256 40.18 0.09 31.76
CA ASP A 256 39.86 -0.86 32.83
C ASP A 256 40.46 -2.27 32.59
N GLY A 257 41.00 -2.52 31.39
CA GLY A 257 41.63 -3.78 31.01
C GLY A 257 40.67 -4.94 30.77
N SER A 258 39.36 -4.74 30.88
CA SER A 258 38.36 -5.81 30.78
C SER A 258 37.23 -5.50 29.81
N THR A 259 36.84 -4.24 29.65
CA THR A 259 35.73 -3.87 28.77
C THR A 259 36.22 -3.82 27.34
N THR A 260 35.77 -4.76 26.52
CA THR A 260 36.04 -4.79 25.08
C THR A 260 34.81 -4.39 24.27
N GLY A 261 35.03 -3.76 23.12
CA GLY A 261 33.92 -3.31 22.28
C GLY A 261 34.36 -2.77 20.93
N PHE A 262 33.38 -2.35 20.14
CA PHE A 262 33.58 -1.68 18.87
C PHE A 262 33.22 -0.19 18.98
N SER A 263 33.72 0.61 18.05
CA SER A 263 33.47 2.05 18.04
C SER A 263 32.06 2.39 17.58
N ALA A 264 31.64 3.62 17.89
CA ALA A 264 30.44 4.22 17.31
C ALA A 264 30.49 4.20 15.77
N LEU A 265 31.67 4.38 15.17
CA LEU A 265 31.88 4.27 13.74
C LEU A 265 31.52 2.87 13.20
N HIS A 266 31.98 1.79 13.86
CA HIS A 266 31.63 0.42 13.46
C HIS A 266 30.11 0.19 13.53
N HIS A 267 29.46 0.57 14.63
CA HIS A 267 28.02 0.37 14.77
C HIS A 267 27.22 1.17 13.74
N ALA A 268 27.64 2.40 13.43
CA ALA A 268 27.02 3.19 12.36
C ALA A 268 27.19 2.53 10.99
N ALA A 269 28.38 1.99 10.69
CA ALA A 269 28.65 1.28 9.44
C ALA A 269 27.81 -0.01 9.32
N LYS A 270 27.74 -0.84 10.37
CA LYS A 270 26.90 -2.05 10.37
C LYS A 270 25.42 -1.75 10.28
N ALA A 271 24.95 -0.68 10.91
CA ALA A 271 23.56 -0.22 10.76
C ALA A 271 23.24 0.20 9.32
N ALA A 272 24.14 0.94 8.66
CA ALA A 272 23.98 1.34 7.25
C ALA A 272 24.00 0.12 6.31
N ALA A 273 24.89 -0.84 6.55
CA ALA A 273 24.93 -2.10 5.79
C ALA A 273 23.65 -2.91 5.97
N SER A 274 23.13 -3.01 7.21
CA SER A 274 21.87 -3.68 7.50
C SER A 274 20.69 -3.01 6.80
N ALA A 275 20.62 -1.67 6.80
CA ALA A 275 19.56 -0.95 6.09
C ALA A 275 19.60 -1.21 4.58
N THR A 276 20.81 -1.29 4.00
CA THR A 276 21.00 -1.64 2.58
C THR A 276 20.53 -3.06 2.28
N ALA A 277 20.85 -4.02 3.14
CA ALA A 277 20.39 -5.40 3.01
C ALA A 277 18.85 -5.51 3.10
N THR A 278 18.24 -4.82 4.07
CA THR A 278 16.77 -4.78 4.19
C THR A 278 16.11 -4.18 2.96
N ALA A 279 16.67 -3.13 2.37
CA ALA A 279 16.16 -2.56 1.13
C ALA A 279 16.26 -3.55 -0.04
N ALA A 280 17.35 -4.33 -0.13
CA ALA A 280 17.50 -5.39 -1.12
C ALA A 280 16.47 -6.52 -0.94
N ASP A 281 16.19 -6.93 0.30
CA ASP A 281 15.17 -7.94 0.61
C ASP A 281 13.77 -7.50 0.19
N VAL A 282 13.43 -6.21 0.37
CA VAL A 282 12.16 -5.64 -0.10
C VAL A 282 12.06 -5.71 -1.62
N VAL A 283 13.15 -5.42 -2.35
CA VAL A 283 13.18 -5.55 -3.81
C VAL A 283 12.98 -7.01 -4.23
N SER A 284 13.63 -7.97 -3.57
CA SER A 284 13.44 -9.40 -3.83
C SER A 284 12.00 -9.83 -3.59
N THR A 285 11.42 -9.43 -2.46
CA THR A 285 10.03 -9.75 -2.11
C THR A 285 9.06 -9.19 -3.16
N ASN A 286 9.29 -7.95 -3.62
CA ASN A 286 8.48 -7.36 -4.68
C ASN A 286 8.64 -8.11 -6.02
N ALA A 287 9.83 -8.62 -6.33
CA ALA A 287 10.04 -9.46 -7.51
C ALA A 287 9.25 -10.78 -7.41
N ASP A 288 9.23 -11.42 -6.24
CA ASP A 288 8.43 -12.63 -5.99
C ASP A 288 6.92 -12.37 -6.13
N VAL A 289 6.44 -11.22 -5.66
CA VAL A 289 5.04 -10.78 -5.85
C VAL A 289 4.73 -10.60 -7.34
N VAL A 290 5.64 -9.99 -8.11
CA VAL A 290 5.46 -9.85 -9.57
C VAL A 290 5.41 -11.22 -10.25
N SER A 291 6.28 -12.16 -9.87
CA SER A 291 6.24 -13.53 -10.41
C SER A 291 4.92 -14.24 -10.09
N THR A 292 4.46 -14.13 -8.83
CA THR A 292 3.19 -14.71 -8.40
C THR A 292 2.02 -14.12 -9.20
N ASN A 293 2.01 -12.80 -9.41
CA ASN A 293 0.98 -12.14 -10.22
C ASN A 293 1.02 -12.59 -11.69
N ALA A 294 2.21 -12.86 -12.25
CA ALA A 294 2.35 -13.42 -13.59
C ALA A 294 1.74 -14.83 -13.68
N ASP A 295 1.96 -15.68 -12.68
CA ASP A 295 1.36 -17.02 -12.60
C ASP A 295 -0.17 -16.96 -12.50
N VAL A 296 -0.70 -15.99 -11.73
CA VAL A 296 -2.15 -15.73 -11.65
C VAL A 296 -2.71 -15.32 -13.02
N VAL A 297 -2.01 -14.46 -13.75
CA VAL A 297 -2.42 -14.06 -15.11
C VAL A 297 -2.42 -15.26 -16.05
N SER A 298 -1.40 -16.11 -16.00
CA SER A 298 -1.34 -17.34 -16.81
C SER A 298 -2.51 -18.28 -16.49
N THR A 299 -2.78 -18.50 -15.20
CA THR A 299 -3.89 -19.34 -14.75
C THR A 299 -5.23 -18.79 -15.24
N ASN A 300 -5.43 -17.47 -15.19
CA ASN A 300 -6.64 -16.84 -15.71
C ASN A 300 -6.77 -17.01 -17.23
N ALA A 301 -5.66 -16.96 -17.98
CA ALA A 301 -5.66 -17.23 -19.41
C ALA A 301 -6.03 -18.69 -19.75
N ASP A 302 -5.57 -19.64 -18.94
CA ASP A 302 -5.94 -21.06 -19.06
C ASP A 302 -7.43 -21.26 -18.79
N VAL A 303 -7.99 -20.59 -17.77
CA VAL A 303 -9.43 -20.62 -17.47
C VAL A 303 -10.26 -20.09 -18.64
N VAL A 304 -9.87 -18.97 -19.24
CA VAL A 304 -10.55 -18.41 -20.42
C VAL A 304 -10.48 -19.38 -21.61
N SER A 305 -9.31 -19.97 -21.84
CA SER A 305 -9.12 -20.96 -22.92
C SER A 305 -10.00 -22.19 -22.72
N ALA A 306 -10.11 -22.69 -21.48
CA ALA A 306 -10.99 -23.81 -21.14
C ALA A 306 -12.48 -23.47 -21.36
N GLN A 307 -12.91 -22.26 -20.99
CA GLN A 307 -14.29 -21.80 -21.25
C GLN A 307 -14.58 -21.67 -22.76
N ALA A 308 -13.61 -21.19 -23.55
CA ALA A 308 -13.73 -21.13 -25.00
C ALA A 308 -13.85 -22.54 -25.61
N SER A 309 -13.04 -23.51 -25.15
CA SER A 309 -13.14 -24.91 -25.57
C SER A 309 -14.49 -25.53 -25.20
N GLN A 310 -15.02 -25.25 -24.01
CA GLN A 310 -16.36 -25.70 -23.60
C GLN A 310 -17.45 -25.16 -24.53
N THR A 311 -17.38 -23.87 -24.88
CA THR A 311 -18.33 -23.22 -25.79
C THR A 311 -18.26 -23.82 -27.19
N ALA A 312 -17.05 -24.05 -27.72
CA ALA A 312 -16.84 -24.68 -29.02
C ALA A 312 -17.40 -26.12 -29.06
N ALA A 313 -17.18 -26.90 -28.00
CA ALA A 313 -17.73 -28.25 -27.89
C ALA A 313 -19.27 -28.25 -27.88
N ALA A 314 -19.90 -27.31 -27.16
CA ALA A 314 -21.35 -27.15 -27.16
C ALA A 314 -21.90 -26.78 -28.55
N ALA A 315 -21.23 -25.88 -29.27
CA ALA A 315 -21.61 -25.51 -30.63
C ALA A 315 -21.51 -26.69 -31.61
N SER A 316 -20.44 -27.48 -31.53
CA SER A 316 -20.29 -28.69 -32.36
C SER A 316 -21.38 -29.72 -32.08
N ALA A 317 -21.76 -29.91 -30.80
CA ALA A 317 -22.86 -30.80 -30.43
C ALA A 317 -24.20 -30.34 -31.03
N ALA A 318 -24.49 -29.03 -30.98
CA ALA A 318 -25.71 -28.47 -31.57
C ALA A 318 -25.75 -28.62 -33.10
N SER A 319 -24.62 -28.41 -33.80
CA SER A 319 -24.55 -28.62 -35.26
C SER A 319 -24.79 -30.09 -35.64
N LEU A 320 -24.27 -31.04 -34.86
CA LEU A 320 -24.52 -32.46 -35.10
C LEU A 320 -25.99 -32.82 -34.89
N ALA A 321 -26.62 -32.31 -33.82
CA ALA A 321 -28.04 -32.53 -33.57
C ALA A 321 -28.90 -32.03 -34.74
N ALA A 322 -28.65 -30.80 -35.23
CA ALA A 322 -29.36 -30.24 -36.38
C ALA A 322 -29.14 -31.02 -37.70
N ALA A 323 -27.94 -31.61 -37.89
CA ALA A 323 -27.64 -32.42 -39.06
C ALA A 323 -28.36 -33.78 -39.04
N LEU A 324 -28.51 -34.38 -37.87
CA LEU A 324 -29.29 -35.61 -37.69
C LEU A 324 -30.79 -35.34 -37.88
N ASP A 325 -31.29 -34.25 -37.30
CA ASP A 325 -32.67 -33.78 -37.44
C ASP A 325 -33.07 -33.58 -38.91
N GLY A 326 -32.26 -32.84 -39.68
CA GLY A 326 -32.50 -32.66 -41.12
C GLY A 326 -32.38 -33.93 -41.97
N PHE A 327 -31.70 -34.97 -41.48
CA PHE A 327 -31.71 -36.29 -42.12
C PHE A 327 -33.03 -37.02 -41.84
N ASP A 328 -33.50 -36.98 -40.60
CA ASP A 328 -34.77 -37.57 -40.17
C ASP A 328 -35.96 -36.91 -40.91
N ASP A 329 -35.93 -35.59 -41.12
CA ASP A 329 -36.95 -34.87 -41.92
C ASP A 329 -37.00 -35.32 -43.38
N LYS A 330 -35.88 -35.75 -43.95
CA LYS A 330 -35.82 -36.19 -45.33
C LYS A 330 -36.16 -37.68 -45.47
N TYR A 331 -35.74 -38.48 -44.50
CA TYR A 331 -35.99 -39.91 -44.43
C TYR A 331 -36.84 -40.22 -43.19
N LEU A 332 -38.14 -40.21 -43.40
CA LEU A 332 -39.15 -40.32 -42.34
C LEU A 332 -39.17 -41.71 -41.67
N GLY A 333 -38.43 -42.69 -42.21
CA GLY A 333 -38.29 -44.02 -41.65
C GLY A 333 -39.11 -45.08 -42.38
N THR A 334 -39.66 -46.03 -41.64
CA THR A 334 -40.44 -47.17 -42.15
C THR A 334 -41.89 -47.08 -41.66
N MET A 335 -42.86 -47.42 -42.52
CA MET A 335 -44.29 -47.45 -42.18
C MET A 335 -44.98 -48.65 -42.85
N ALA A 336 -46.01 -49.22 -42.24
CA ALA A 336 -46.90 -50.20 -42.87
C ALA A 336 -48.25 -49.55 -43.24
N ASP A 337 -48.97 -50.12 -44.22
CA ASP A 337 -50.30 -49.62 -44.67
C ASP A 337 -51.38 -49.58 -43.57
N THR A 338 -51.16 -50.27 -42.45
CA THR A 338 -52.07 -50.28 -41.30
C THR A 338 -51.46 -49.63 -40.07
N ASP A 339 -50.31 -49.00 -40.20
CA ASP A 339 -49.56 -48.49 -39.05
C ASP A 339 -50.27 -47.28 -38.41
N THR A 340 -50.23 -47.25 -37.09
CA THR A 340 -50.82 -46.18 -36.28
C THR A 340 -49.83 -45.80 -35.19
N ALA A 341 -49.72 -44.50 -34.91
CA ALA A 341 -48.75 -43.98 -33.94
C ALA A 341 -48.81 -44.71 -32.58
N SER A 342 -47.67 -45.23 -32.14
CA SER A 342 -47.49 -45.80 -30.79
C SER A 342 -47.24 -44.69 -29.78
N ASN A 343 -48.01 -44.64 -28.70
CA ASN A 343 -47.87 -43.66 -27.62
C ASN A 343 -47.54 -44.36 -26.30
N ALA A 344 -46.52 -43.86 -25.60
CA ALA A 344 -46.17 -44.30 -24.25
C ALA A 344 -46.15 -43.10 -23.28
N SER A 345 -46.52 -43.33 -22.03
CA SER A 345 -46.43 -42.32 -20.98
C SER A 345 -45.92 -42.94 -19.69
N THR A 346 -45.00 -42.25 -19.03
CA THR A 346 -44.33 -42.71 -17.81
C THR A 346 -43.83 -41.50 -17.02
N THR A 347 -43.16 -41.72 -15.89
CA THR A 347 -42.46 -40.67 -15.16
C THR A 347 -40.96 -40.77 -15.39
N GLY A 348 -40.28 -39.64 -15.57
CA GLY A 348 -38.84 -39.57 -15.84
C GLY A 348 -38.08 -38.68 -14.87
N THR A 349 -36.77 -38.91 -14.78
CA THR A 349 -35.81 -38.05 -14.06
C THR A 349 -34.64 -37.69 -14.97
N TRP A 350 -34.25 -36.42 -14.98
CA TRP A 350 -33.16 -35.88 -15.81
C TRP A 350 -32.55 -34.63 -15.16
N VAL A 351 -31.32 -34.32 -15.54
CA VAL A 351 -30.58 -33.14 -15.06
C VAL A 351 -30.56 -32.04 -16.12
N VAL A 352 -30.47 -30.78 -15.69
CA VAL A 352 -30.25 -29.66 -16.60
C VAL A 352 -28.96 -29.86 -17.39
N GLY A 353 -29.01 -29.68 -18.71
CA GLY A 353 -27.91 -29.96 -19.63
C GLY A 353 -27.69 -31.43 -19.96
N GLY A 354 -28.48 -32.36 -19.39
CA GLY A 354 -28.42 -33.78 -19.71
C GLY A 354 -29.25 -34.15 -20.94
N SER A 355 -28.75 -35.09 -21.75
CA SER A 355 -29.45 -35.67 -22.92
C SER A 355 -30.05 -37.05 -22.63
N THR A 356 -30.24 -37.39 -21.36
CA THR A 356 -30.82 -38.68 -20.95
C THR A 356 -31.95 -38.47 -19.95
N ILE A 357 -33.00 -39.28 -20.12
CA ILE A 357 -34.13 -39.39 -19.22
C ILE A 357 -34.11 -40.81 -18.65
N THR A 358 -34.04 -40.94 -17.33
CA THR A 358 -34.29 -42.23 -16.67
C THR A 358 -35.78 -42.35 -16.42
N VAL A 359 -36.46 -43.25 -17.13
CA VAL A 359 -37.91 -43.49 -17.02
C VAL A 359 -38.24 -44.57 -16.00
N ALA A 360 -39.43 -44.54 -15.42
CA ALA A 360 -39.90 -45.56 -14.48
C ALA A 360 -40.27 -46.88 -15.19
N ASP A 361 -40.70 -46.79 -16.45
CA ASP A 361 -41.03 -47.92 -17.33
C ASP A 361 -40.70 -47.51 -18.76
N ALA A 362 -39.98 -48.37 -19.48
CA ALA A 362 -39.59 -48.15 -20.88
C ALA A 362 -40.46 -48.92 -21.89
N THR A 363 -41.48 -49.64 -21.41
CA THR A 363 -42.37 -50.42 -22.27
C THR A 363 -43.11 -49.51 -23.24
N GLY A 364 -43.01 -49.81 -24.55
CA GLY A 364 -43.61 -49.01 -25.63
C GLY A 364 -42.84 -47.73 -25.97
N ILE A 365 -41.68 -47.49 -25.35
CA ILE A 365 -40.77 -46.41 -25.76
C ILE A 365 -39.86 -46.92 -26.88
N GLU A 366 -39.85 -46.22 -27.99
CA GLU A 366 -39.15 -46.61 -29.20
C GLU A 366 -38.35 -45.44 -29.79
N ILE A 367 -37.32 -45.76 -30.57
CA ILE A 367 -36.46 -44.77 -31.23
C ILE A 367 -37.30 -43.96 -32.22
N GLY A 368 -37.14 -42.63 -32.22
CA GLY A 368 -37.89 -41.70 -33.05
C GLY A 368 -39.09 -41.03 -32.37
N GLN A 369 -39.53 -41.53 -31.21
CA GLN A 369 -40.66 -40.91 -30.49
C GLN A 369 -40.37 -39.48 -30.05
N ASN A 370 -41.31 -38.56 -30.31
CA ASN A 370 -41.27 -37.20 -29.79
C ASN A 370 -41.51 -37.21 -28.28
N VAL A 371 -40.63 -36.57 -27.54
CA VAL A 371 -40.56 -36.52 -26.09
C VAL A 371 -41.11 -35.20 -25.60
N GLN A 372 -42.21 -35.25 -24.87
CA GLN A 372 -42.87 -34.08 -24.31
C GLN A 372 -42.84 -34.13 -22.79
N ALA A 373 -42.10 -33.18 -22.20
CA ALA A 373 -42.05 -32.97 -20.76
C ALA A 373 -41.60 -31.55 -20.43
N THR A 374 -41.96 -31.05 -19.25
CA THR A 374 -41.54 -29.73 -18.77
C THR A 374 -40.01 -29.64 -18.68
N GLY A 375 -39.40 -28.74 -19.42
CA GLY A 375 -37.94 -28.59 -19.44
C GLY A 375 -37.23 -29.42 -20.51
N ILE A 376 -37.95 -30.27 -21.25
CA ILE A 376 -37.45 -30.89 -22.48
C ILE A 376 -37.84 -29.98 -23.65
N PRO A 377 -36.90 -29.59 -24.53
CA PRO A 377 -37.22 -28.79 -25.71
C PRO A 377 -38.28 -29.43 -26.60
N ASN A 378 -39.10 -28.61 -27.27
CA ASN A 378 -40.02 -29.09 -28.29
C ASN A 378 -39.23 -29.79 -29.41
N GLN A 379 -39.77 -30.88 -29.98
CA GLN A 379 -39.13 -31.72 -31.01
C GLN A 379 -37.94 -32.56 -30.50
N ALA A 380 -37.78 -32.74 -29.18
CA ALA A 380 -36.82 -33.73 -28.69
C ALA A 380 -37.31 -35.14 -29.05
N ASN A 381 -36.56 -35.91 -29.83
CA ASN A 381 -36.89 -37.30 -30.18
C ASN A 381 -36.02 -38.30 -29.43
N VAL A 382 -36.52 -39.54 -29.26
CA VAL A 382 -35.77 -40.65 -28.68
C VAL A 382 -34.69 -41.12 -29.65
N LEU A 383 -33.43 -41.05 -29.24
CA LEU A 383 -32.29 -41.54 -30.02
C LEU A 383 -31.95 -43.00 -29.70
N SER A 384 -32.11 -43.41 -28.44
CA SER A 384 -31.88 -44.79 -28.01
C SER A 384 -32.59 -45.10 -26.70
N VAL A 385 -32.91 -46.39 -26.51
CA VAL A 385 -33.48 -46.92 -25.28
C VAL A 385 -32.57 -48.05 -24.79
N ALA A 386 -31.99 -47.90 -23.60
CA ALA A 386 -31.13 -48.88 -22.96
C ALA A 386 -31.65 -49.17 -21.55
N GLY A 387 -32.40 -50.26 -21.40
CA GLY A 387 -33.14 -50.53 -20.16
C GLY A 387 -34.14 -49.41 -19.88
N THR A 388 -34.03 -48.75 -18.73
CA THR A 388 -34.85 -47.60 -18.33
C THR A 388 -34.24 -46.24 -18.69
N THR A 389 -33.12 -46.22 -19.40
CA THR A 389 -32.46 -44.98 -19.82
C THR A 389 -32.81 -44.68 -21.27
N VAL A 390 -33.42 -43.52 -21.49
CA VAL A 390 -33.81 -43.00 -22.81
C VAL A 390 -32.90 -41.84 -23.16
N THR A 391 -32.15 -41.95 -24.25
CA THR A 391 -31.33 -40.84 -24.79
C THR A 391 -32.18 -40.00 -25.73
N ILE A 392 -32.12 -38.68 -25.61
CA ILE A 392 -32.91 -37.73 -26.41
C ILE A 392 -32.00 -36.81 -27.23
N SER A 393 -32.51 -36.30 -28.35
CA SER A 393 -31.76 -35.45 -29.27
C SER A 393 -31.42 -34.06 -28.75
N HIS A 394 -32.15 -33.60 -27.74
CA HIS A 394 -32.00 -32.28 -27.16
C HIS A 394 -31.68 -32.38 -25.67
N VAL A 395 -30.76 -31.56 -25.18
CA VAL A 395 -30.47 -31.49 -23.74
C VAL A 395 -31.63 -30.82 -22.99
N ALA A 396 -31.93 -31.31 -21.80
CA ALA A 396 -32.94 -30.72 -20.94
C ALA A 396 -32.53 -29.30 -20.50
N THR A 397 -33.45 -28.35 -20.60
CA THR A 397 -33.28 -26.95 -20.18
C THR A 397 -33.63 -26.73 -18.70
N ILE A 398 -34.42 -27.63 -18.12
CA ILE A 398 -34.80 -27.62 -16.70
C ILE A 398 -34.72 -29.07 -16.18
N ALA A 399 -34.20 -29.26 -14.97
CA ALA A 399 -34.15 -30.58 -14.34
C ALA A 399 -35.56 -31.09 -13.95
N GLY A 400 -35.78 -32.39 -14.10
CA GLY A 400 -37.03 -33.06 -13.73
C GLY A 400 -36.76 -34.25 -12.81
N SER A 401 -37.66 -34.52 -11.87
CA SER A 401 -37.57 -35.67 -10.96
C SER A 401 -38.95 -36.27 -10.75
N GLY A 402 -39.14 -37.50 -11.24
CA GLY A 402 -40.46 -38.15 -11.25
C GLY A 402 -41.52 -37.39 -12.07
N THR A 403 -41.09 -36.52 -12.98
CA THR A 403 -41.98 -35.69 -13.79
C THR A 403 -42.64 -36.53 -14.88
N ALA A 404 -43.92 -36.26 -15.20
CA ALA A 404 -44.59 -36.92 -16.31
C ALA A 404 -43.86 -36.64 -17.64
N VAL A 405 -43.61 -37.71 -18.40
CA VAL A 405 -43.03 -37.66 -19.75
C VAL A 405 -43.94 -38.44 -20.67
N VAL A 406 -44.25 -37.84 -21.82
CA VAL A 406 -45.03 -38.47 -22.87
C VAL A 406 -44.12 -38.70 -24.07
N PHE A 407 -44.12 -39.92 -24.58
CA PHE A 407 -43.41 -40.33 -25.79
C PHE A 407 -44.45 -40.62 -26.87
N GLN A 408 -44.40 -39.90 -27.98
CA GLN A 408 -45.43 -39.94 -29.02
C GLN A 408 -44.86 -40.33 -30.38
N GLY A 409 -45.42 -41.39 -31.00
CA GLY A 409 -45.25 -41.82 -32.40
C GLY A 409 -43.96 -42.59 -32.72
N TYR A 410 -43.99 -43.64 -33.54
CA TYR A 410 -42.79 -44.33 -34.05
C TYR A 410 -42.69 -44.16 -35.57
N GLY A 411 -41.50 -43.95 -36.13
CA GLY A 411 -41.34 -43.74 -37.57
C GLY A 411 -42.17 -42.54 -38.05
N VAL A 412 -42.52 -42.48 -39.34
CA VAL A 412 -43.21 -41.31 -39.90
C VAL A 412 -44.42 -40.94 -39.05
N TYR A 413 -44.47 -39.71 -38.53
CA TYR A 413 -45.51 -39.34 -37.58
C TYR A 413 -46.86 -39.32 -38.29
N GLY A 414 -47.83 -40.05 -37.73
CA GLY A 414 -49.24 -39.97 -38.12
C GLY A 414 -49.87 -41.34 -38.37
N ALA A 415 -51.20 -41.34 -38.52
CA ALA A 415 -51.89 -42.51 -39.03
C ALA A 415 -51.59 -42.67 -40.53
N PHE A 416 -51.50 -43.92 -41.00
CA PHE A 416 -51.46 -44.16 -42.43
C PHE A 416 -52.67 -43.50 -43.10
N ASN A 417 -52.39 -42.63 -44.08
CA ASN A 417 -53.42 -41.99 -44.87
C ASN A 417 -53.57 -42.75 -46.18
N SER A 418 -54.63 -43.56 -46.25
CA SER A 418 -54.95 -44.36 -47.42
C SER A 418 -55.19 -43.55 -48.69
N SER A 419 -55.51 -42.25 -48.59
CA SER A 419 -55.67 -41.37 -49.77
C SER A 419 -54.34 -40.83 -50.29
N LEU A 420 -53.33 -40.73 -49.44
CA LEU A 420 -51.97 -40.31 -49.83
C LEU A 420 -51.04 -41.50 -50.07
N ASP A 421 -51.48 -42.72 -49.72
CA ASP A 421 -50.72 -43.97 -49.76
C ASP A 421 -49.44 -43.90 -48.93
N GLY A 422 -49.60 -43.38 -47.71
CA GLY A 422 -48.50 -43.12 -46.79
C GLY A 422 -48.90 -42.17 -45.67
N PRO A 423 -47.94 -41.65 -44.91
CA PRO A 423 -48.18 -40.76 -43.79
C PRO A 423 -48.74 -39.40 -44.25
N SER A 424 -49.46 -38.70 -43.36
CA SER A 424 -50.04 -37.37 -43.64
C SER A 424 -49.19 -36.18 -43.20
N THR A 425 -48.20 -36.43 -42.36
CA THR A 425 -47.31 -35.44 -41.74
C THR A 425 -45.89 -36.00 -41.73
N ASP A 426 -44.89 -35.14 -41.57
CA ASP A 426 -43.50 -35.59 -41.36
C ASP A 426 -43.31 -36.16 -39.94
N ASN A 427 -42.09 -36.59 -39.59
CA ASN A 427 -41.71 -37.16 -38.29
C ASN A 427 -41.88 -36.21 -37.09
N ASP A 428 -42.11 -34.91 -37.31
CA ASP A 428 -42.24 -33.88 -36.29
C ASP A 428 -43.67 -33.27 -36.21
N ASN A 429 -44.66 -33.93 -36.82
CA ASN A 429 -46.02 -33.41 -37.05
C ASN A 429 -46.10 -32.21 -38.00
N GLY A 430 -45.03 -31.88 -38.69
CA GLY A 430 -44.98 -30.84 -39.71
C GLY A 430 -45.63 -31.28 -41.02
N ALA A 431 -45.64 -30.34 -41.97
CA ALA A 431 -46.23 -30.54 -43.29
C ALA A 431 -45.24 -31.26 -44.22
N LEU A 432 -45.74 -32.27 -44.95
CA LEU A 432 -44.93 -32.99 -45.92
C LEU A 432 -44.35 -32.07 -47.01
N SER A 433 -43.05 -32.22 -47.24
CA SER A 433 -42.32 -31.54 -48.30
C SER A 433 -41.99 -32.48 -49.46
N SER A 434 -42.05 -31.97 -50.69
CA SER A 434 -41.73 -32.76 -51.89
C SER A 434 -40.31 -33.32 -51.79
N GLY A 435 -40.15 -34.60 -52.12
CA GLY A 435 -38.88 -35.32 -52.05
C GLY A 435 -38.58 -36.00 -50.71
N MET A 436 -39.46 -35.87 -49.70
CA MET A 436 -39.40 -36.71 -48.50
C MET A 436 -39.52 -38.19 -48.86
N LEU A 437 -38.88 -39.06 -48.08
CA LEU A 437 -38.79 -40.49 -48.32
C LEU A 437 -39.31 -41.27 -47.11
N TYR A 438 -40.02 -42.38 -47.35
CA TYR A 438 -40.23 -43.41 -46.34
C TYR A 438 -40.13 -44.80 -46.98
N PHE A 439 -39.88 -45.82 -46.19
CA PHE A 439 -39.93 -47.22 -46.62
C PHE A 439 -41.30 -47.80 -46.27
N ASN A 440 -42.08 -48.19 -47.27
CA ASN A 440 -43.30 -48.95 -47.04
C ASN A 440 -42.92 -50.40 -46.77
N SER A 441 -43.15 -50.86 -45.53
CA SER A 441 -42.85 -52.23 -45.11
C SER A 441 -43.90 -53.27 -45.53
N THR A 442 -45.13 -52.84 -45.83
CA THR A 442 -46.16 -53.71 -46.43
C THR A 442 -45.79 -54.04 -47.86
N ASP A 443 -45.46 -53.01 -48.64
CA ASP A 443 -45.10 -53.14 -50.06
C ASP A 443 -43.62 -53.46 -50.29
N GLN A 444 -42.80 -53.37 -49.24
CA GLN A 444 -41.33 -53.54 -49.26
C GLN A 444 -40.61 -52.63 -50.26
N GLU A 445 -41.05 -51.38 -50.40
CA GLU A 445 -40.47 -50.42 -51.33
C GLU A 445 -40.25 -49.04 -50.72
N MET A 446 -39.31 -48.29 -51.31
CA MET A 446 -39.13 -46.87 -50.99
C MET A 446 -40.22 -46.05 -51.66
N ARG A 447 -40.85 -45.16 -50.91
CA ARG A 447 -41.84 -44.20 -51.37
C ARG A 447 -41.28 -42.78 -51.27
N VAL A 448 -41.59 -41.93 -52.24
CA VAL A 448 -41.21 -40.51 -52.28
C VAL A 448 -42.46 -39.63 -52.33
N TYR A 449 -42.49 -38.55 -51.55
CA TYR A 449 -43.60 -37.61 -51.57
C TYR A 449 -43.46 -36.67 -52.77
N SER A 450 -44.42 -36.70 -53.68
CA SER A 450 -44.41 -35.87 -54.89
C SER A 450 -44.75 -34.40 -54.63
N GLY A 451 -45.23 -34.05 -53.43
CA GLY A 451 -45.87 -32.77 -53.12
C GLY A 451 -47.40 -32.87 -53.04
N ALA A 452 -47.98 -33.99 -53.49
CA ALA A 452 -49.42 -34.25 -53.42
C ALA A 452 -49.77 -35.67 -52.93
N ALA A 453 -48.94 -36.67 -53.24
CA ALA A 453 -49.13 -38.06 -52.81
C ALA A 453 -47.78 -38.80 -52.71
N TRP A 454 -47.76 -39.91 -51.98
CA TRP A 454 -46.62 -40.82 -51.93
C TRP A 454 -46.63 -41.77 -53.13
N ILE A 455 -45.52 -41.80 -53.85
CA ILE A 455 -45.35 -42.65 -55.03
C ILE A 455 -44.14 -43.57 -54.85
N ALA A 456 -44.15 -44.75 -55.46
CA ALA A 456 -42.97 -45.62 -55.50
C ALA A 456 -41.76 -44.86 -56.07
N ALA A 457 -40.64 -44.91 -55.37
CA ALA A 457 -39.38 -44.32 -55.83
C ALA A 457 -38.78 -45.09 -57.04
N SER A 458 -39.40 -46.20 -57.45
CA SER A 458 -39.03 -47.00 -58.62
C SER A 458 -39.88 -46.71 -59.86
N ALA A 459 -39.53 -45.69 -60.65
CA ALA A 459 -40.05 -45.51 -62.02
C ALA A 459 -39.15 -46.18 -63.07
N ALA A 460 -38.90 -47.49 -62.95
CA ALA A 460 -38.18 -48.26 -63.95
C ALA A 460 -38.75 -49.70 -64.07
N THR A 461 -39.92 -49.84 -64.68
CA THR A 461 -40.47 -51.16 -65.04
C THR A 461 -39.95 -51.63 -66.41
N GLN A 462 -39.64 -52.93 -66.48
CA GLN A 462 -38.72 -53.61 -67.42
C GLN A 462 -39.22 -53.91 -68.86
N ALA A 463 -40.37 -53.42 -69.33
CA ALA A 463 -40.83 -53.73 -70.71
C ALA A 463 -40.67 -52.54 -71.66
N SER A 464 -39.66 -52.59 -72.54
CA SER A 464 -39.44 -51.61 -73.62
C SER A 464 -40.26 -51.87 -74.88
N MET A 465 -40.86 -53.06 -75.01
CA MET A 465 -41.64 -53.52 -76.16
C MET A 465 -42.74 -54.48 -75.73
N ASN A 466 -43.96 -54.28 -76.23
CA ASN A 466 -45.08 -55.20 -76.12
C ASN A 466 -45.35 -55.84 -77.49
N ILE A 467 -45.80 -57.09 -77.51
CA ILE A 467 -46.17 -57.83 -78.73
C ILE A 467 -47.64 -58.20 -78.61
N PHE A 468 -48.41 -57.97 -79.67
CA PHE A 468 -49.82 -58.36 -79.76
C PHE A 468 -50.05 -59.24 -80.98
N GLU A 469 -50.83 -60.31 -80.84
CA GLU A 469 -51.06 -61.31 -81.90
C GLU A 469 -52.55 -61.47 -82.18
N PHE A 470 -52.97 -61.36 -83.43
CA PHE A 470 -54.36 -61.50 -83.83
C PHE A 470 -54.53 -62.49 -84.99
N THR A 471 -55.43 -63.45 -84.84
CA THR A 471 -55.87 -64.32 -85.93
C THR A 471 -57.09 -63.73 -86.65
N ALA A 472 -56.96 -63.46 -87.95
CA ALA A 472 -57.97 -62.80 -88.76
C ALA A 472 -59.17 -63.71 -89.08
N SER A 473 -60.37 -63.11 -89.03
CA SER A 473 -61.58 -63.67 -89.66
C SER A 473 -61.65 -63.32 -91.16
N ALA A 474 -62.38 -64.10 -91.95
CA ALA A 474 -62.46 -63.93 -93.40
C ALA A 474 -62.92 -62.51 -93.80
N GLY A 475 -62.04 -61.73 -94.42
CA GLY A 475 -62.35 -60.37 -94.88
C GLY A 475 -62.17 -59.27 -93.82
N GLN A 476 -61.48 -59.54 -92.71
CA GLN A 476 -61.27 -58.57 -91.63
C GLN A 476 -60.23 -57.51 -92.02
N GLN A 477 -60.53 -56.23 -91.74
CA GLN A 477 -59.59 -55.12 -91.95
C GLN A 477 -59.15 -54.46 -90.63
N THR A 478 -60.00 -54.47 -89.60
CA THR A 478 -59.71 -53.77 -88.34
C THR A 478 -59.33 -54.77 -87.24
N PHE A 479 -58.19 -54.53 -86.61
CA PHE A 479 -57.66 -55.26 -85.47
C PHE A 479 -57.60 -54.31 -84.28
N THR A 480 -58.32 -54.67 -83.22
CA THR A 480 -58.50 -53.84 -82.04
C THR A 480 -58.90 -54.73 -80.86
N SER A 481 -59.01 -54.14 -79.67
CA SER A 481 -59.37 -54.83 -78.44
C SER A 481 -58.31 -55.84 -78.01
N THR A 482 -58.74 -56.98 -77.46
CA THR A 482 -57.85 -57.98 -76.86
C THR A 482 -57.35 -58.93 -77.93
N ASP A 483 -56.05 -59.17 -77.91
CA ASP A 483 -55.36 -60.08 -78.81
C ASP A 483 -55.56 -61.55 -78.39
N ASP A 484 -55.00 -62.50 -79.15
CA ASP A 484 -55.14 -63.94 -78.91
C ASP A 484 -54.47 -64.38 -77.59
N ASN A 485 -53.56 -63.58 -77.05
CA ASN A 485 -52.86 -63.80 -75.77
C ASN A 485 -53.54 -63.12 -74.57
N GLY A 486 -54.69 -62.47 -74.76
CA GLY A 486 -55.42 -61.80 -73.68
C GLY A 486 -54.94 -60.38 -73.35
N ALA A 487 -54.02 -59.81 -74.14
CA ALA A 487 -53.51 -58.45 -73.99
C ALA A 487 -54.34 -57.46 -74.83
N THR A 488 -54.78 -56.35 -74.23
CA THR A 488 -55.48 -55.28 -74.97
C THR A 488 -54.48 -54.44 -75.78
N LEU A 489 -54.71 -54.31 -77.08
CA LEU A 489 -53.86 -53.55 -77.99
C LEU A 489 -53.68 -52.09 -77.52
N SER A 490 -52.43 -51.73 -77.25
CA SER A 490 -52.03 -50.38 -76.88
C SER A 490 -50.66 -50.05 -77.47
N TYR A 491 -50.59 -48.96 -78.23
CA TYR A 491 -49.35 -48.51 -78.86
C TYR A 491 -49.29 -46.97 -78.93
N THR A 492 -48.10 -46.42 -79.11
CA THR A 492 -47.91 -45.00 -79.46
C THR A 492 -47.91 -44.85 -80.97
N ALA A 493 -48.73 -43.95 -81.53
CA ALA A 493 -48.78 -43.72 -82.97
C ALA A 493 -47.37 -43.49 -83.55
N ASN A 494 -47.11 -44.07 -84.73
CA ASN A 494 -45.80 -44.09 -85.40
C ASN A 494 -44.68 -44.85 -84.67
N ASN A 495 -44.96 -45.55 -83.58
CA ASN A 495 -43.98 -46.32 -82.82
C ASN A 495 -44.40 -47.80 -82.68
N LEU A 496 -44.71 -48.39 -83.82
CA LEU A 496 -45.09 -49.80 -83.95
C LEU A 496 -44.54 -50.43 -85.24
N ILE A 497 -44.44 -51.76 -85.24
CA ILE A 497 -44.23 -52.58 -86.45
C ILE A 497 -45.42 -53.52 -86.57
N VAL A 498 -46.04 -53.58 -87.74
CA VAL A 498 -47.16 -54.48 -88.05
C VAL A 498 -46.68 -55.52 -89.05
N MET A 499 -46.93 -56.80 -88.75
CA MET A 499 -46.61 -57.92 -89.62
C MET A 499 -47.86 -58.71 -89.96
N MET A 500 -47.99 -59.18 -91.20
CA MET A 500 -49.02 -60.11 -91.65
C MET A 500 -48.36 -61.42 -92.10
N ASN A 501 -48.75 -62.55 -91.52
CA ASN A 501 -48.20 -63.89 -91.80
C ASN A 501 -46.65 -63.92 -91.78
N GLY A 502 -46.04 -63.17 -90.86
CA GLY A 502 -44.60 -63.07 -90.71
C GLY A 502 -43.88 -62.08 -91.65
N ALA A 503 -44.59 -61.36 -92.52
CA ALA A 503 -44.03 -60.29 -93.36
C ALA A 503 -44.38 -58.91 -92.79
N VAL A 504 -43.41 -58.00 -92.68
CA VAL A 504 -43.65 -56.61 -92.26
C VAL A 504 -44.44 -55.89 -93.34
N LEU A 505 -45.53 -55.22 -92.93
CA LEU A 505 -46.31 -54.35 -93.80
C LEU A 505 -45.65 -52.98 -93.95
N ASP A 506 -45.76 -52.40 -95.14
CA ASP A 506 -45.37 -51.01 -95.34
C ASP A 506 -46.34 -50.09 -94.56
N PRO A 507 -45.87 -48.97 -93.96
CA PRO A 507 -46.76 -48.00 -93.33
C PRO A 507 -47.92 -47.49 -94.20
N ASP A 508 -47.80 -47.56 -95.53
CA ASP A 508 -48.89 -47.21 -96.46
C ASP A 508 -49.93 -48.34 -96.64
N GLU A 509 -49.69 -49.55 -96.13
CA GLU A 509 -50.62 -50.71 -96.24
C GLU A 509 -51.55 -50.85 -95.01
N PHE A 510 -51.38 -50.01 -93.99
CA PHE A 510 -52.23 -49.97 -92.80
C PHE A 510 -52.32 -48.57 -92.16
N THR A 511 -53.44 -48.29 -91.49
CA THR A 511 -53.65 -47.09 -90.68
C THR A 511 -53.63 -47.43 -89.18
N ALA A 512 -52.71 -46.82 -88.43
CA ALA A 512 -52.56 -47.00 -86.98
C ALA A 512 -52.26 -45.69 -86.23
N THR A 513 -53.27 -44.81 -86.11
CA THR A 513 -53.07 -43.44 -85.56
C THR A 513 -53.68 -43.20 -84.17
N ASN A 514 -54.58 -44.06 -83.70
CA ASN A 514 -55.35 -43.83 -82.47
C ASN A 514 -54.79 -44.53 -81.22
N GLY A 515 -53.72 -45.32 -81.36
CA GLY A 515 -53.06 -46.02 -80.27
C GLY A 515 -53.77 -47.30 -79.77
N SER A 516 -54.87 -47.71 -80.40
CA SER A 516 -55.72 -48.82 -79.94
C SER A 516 -56.35 -49.69 -81.05
N SER A 517 -56.15 -49.34 -82.33
CA SER A 517 -56.53 -50.19 -83.46
C SER A 517 -55.58 -50.04 -84.65
N VAL A 518 -55.30 -51.15 -85.33
CA VAL A 518 -54.64 -51.17 -86.63
C VAL A 518 -55.67 -51.56 -87.69
N VAL A 519 -55.79 -50.77 -88.76
CA VAL A 519 -56.70 -51.03 -89.88
C VAL A 519 -55.89 -51.28 -91.14
N LEU A 520 -56.08 -52.43 -91.79
CA LEU A 520 -55.40 -52.77 -93.04
C LEU A 520 -56.14 -52.17 -94.25
N ASP A 521 -55.39 -51.80 -95.27
CA ASP A 521 -55.93 -51.26 -96.53
C ASP A 521 -56.54 -52.35 -97.43
N SER A 522 -56.09 -53.59 -97.28
CA SER A 522 -56.69 -54.78 -97.88
C SER A 522 -57.19 -55.74 -96.81
N ALA A 523 -58.35 -56.35 -97.05
CA ALA A 523 -58.95 -57.31 -96.14
C ALA A 523 -58.08 -58.58 -96.00
N ALA A 524 -57.81 -58.97 -94.76
CA ALA A 524 -57.10 -60.20 -94.41
C ALA A 524 -57.95 -61.44 -94.73
N ALA A 525 -57.31 -62.51 -95.17
CA ALA A 525 -57.95 -63.80 -95.38
C ALA A 525 -58.23 -64.51 -94.05
N LEU A 526 -59.08 -65.54 -94.09
CA LEU A 526 -59.35 -66.35 -92.92
C LEU A 526 -58.07 -67.03 -92.42
N ASN A 527 -57.78 -66.89 -91.12
CA ASN A 527 -56.59 -67.41 -90.44
C ASN A 527 -55.26 -66.73 -90.80
N ASP A 528 -55.29 -65.57 -91.45
CA ASP A 528 -54.10 -64.74 -91.52
C ASP A 528 -53.72 -64.23 -90.12
N GLU A 529 -52.43 -64.21 -89.79
CA GLU A 529 -51.91 -63.77 -88.48
C GLU A 529 -51.36 -62.35 -88.57
N LEU A 530 -51.88 -61.44 -87.75
CA LEU A 530 -51.36 -60.09 -87.59
C LEU A 530 -50.58 -59.96 -86.27
N VAL A 531 -49.28 -59.66 -86.35
CA VAL A 531 -48.41 -59.42 -85.19
C VAL A 531 -48.04 -57.95 -85.11
N ILE A 532 -48.29 -57.32 -83.97
CA ILE A 532 -48.01 -55.90 -83.72
C ILE A 532 -46.97 -55.77 -82.61
N PHE A 533 -45.79 -55.23 -82.94
CA PHE A 533 -44.76 -54.85 -81.98
C PHE A 533 -44.94 -53.38 -81.61
N ALA A 534 -45.27 -53.08 -80.35
CA ALA A 534 -45.47 -51.72 -79.86
C ALA A 534 -44.35 -51.30 -78.91
N PHE A 535 -43.64 -50.23 -79.24
CA PHE A 535 -42.51 -49.74 -78.42
C PHE A 535 -42.97 -48.65 -77.44
N LYS A 536 -42.52 -48.75 -76.19
CA LYS A 536 -42.77 -47.71 -75.17
C LYS A 536 -41.67 -46.64 -75.23
N SER A 537 -42.04 -45.37 -75.14
CA SER A 537 -41.10 -44.28 -74.90
C SER A 537 -40.90 -44.10 -73.39
N PHE A 538 -39.67 -43.81 -72.96
CA PHE A 538 -39.39 -43.31 -71.62
C PHE A 538 -38.95 -41.85 -71.70
N SER A 539 -39.36 -41.06 -70.71
CA SER A 539 -38.79 -39.73 -70.46
C SER A 539 -37.89 -39.82 -69.24
N VAL A 540 -36.65 -39.34 -69.35
CA VAL A 540 -35.79 -39.13 -68.19
C VAL A 540 -36.26 -37.88 -67.46
N ALA A 541 -36.65 -38.02 -66.19
CA ALA A 541 -36.81 -36.88 -65.30
C ALA A 541 -35.44 -36.24 -65.05
N ASP A 542 -35.38 -34.91 -65.03
CA ASP A 542 -34.17 -34.09 -64.86
C ASP A 542 -33.27 -33.92 -66.10
N THR A 543 -33.88 -33.52 -67.23
CA THR A 543 -33.13 -32.99 -68.38
C THR A 543 -33.42 -31.49 -68.55
N VAL A 544 -32.38 -30.72 -68.86
CA VAL A 544 -32.55 -29.31 -69.23
C VAL A 544 -33.06 -29.20 -70.66
N SER A 545 -34.19 -28.50 -70.85
CA SER A 545 -34.76 -28.25 -72.17
C SER A 545 -33.80 -27.45 -73.04
N LYS A 546 -33.48 -27.94 -74.26
CA LYS A 546 -32.69 -27.19 -75.26
C LYS A 546 -33.36 -25.86 -75.66
N ALA A 547 -34.70 -25.79 -75.62
CA ALA A 547 -35.44 -24.62 -76.05
C ALA A 547 -35.67 -23.59 -74.93
N SER A 548 -35.64 -24.03 -73.67
CA SER A 548 -36.09 -23.20 -72.53
C SER A 548 -35.00 -23.01 -71.45
N GLY A 549 -33.92 -23.80 -71.47
CA GLY A 549 -32.97 -23.85 -70.37
C GLY A 549 -33.57 -24.45 -69.08
N GLY A 550 -32.86 -24.30 -67.96
CA GLY A 550 -33.29 -24.70 -66.61
C GLY A 550 -32.46 -24.00 -65.52
N ASN A 551 -32.93 -24.06 -64.26
CA ASN A 551 -32.22 -23.51 -63.09
C ASN A 551 -31.44 -24.62 -62.36
N PHE A 552 -30.18 -24.37 -62.03
CA PHE A 552 -29.36 -25.28 -61.21
C PHE A 552 -29.21 -24.71 -59.79
N SER A 553 -29.52 -25.52 -58.78
CA SER A 553 -29.44 -25.15 -57.36
C SER A 553 -28.04 -25.38 -56.74
N GLY A 554 -27.16 -26.09 -57.44
CA GLY A 554 -25.76 -26.33 -57.06
C GLY A 554 -24.76 -25.62 -57.97
N ASN A 555 -23.51 -25.54 -57.55
CA ASN A 555 -22.43 -24.97 -58.35
C ASN A 555 -22.28 -25.73 -59.68
N ILE A 556 -22.47 -25.04 -60.80
CA ILE A 556 -22.19 -25.58 -62.13
C ILE A 556 -20.68 -25.47 -62.38
N GLN A 557 -20.00 -26.60 -62.47
CA GLN A 557 -18.57 -26.63 -62.77
C GLN A 557 -18.35 -26.73 -64.29
N ILE A 558 -18.06 -25.60 -64.93
CA ILE A 558 -17.68 -25.56 -66.35
C ILE A 558 -16.16 -25.70 -66.46
N ASN A 559 -15.67 -26.91 -66.72
CA ASN A 559 -14.25 -27.17 -66.90
C ASN A 559 -13.81 -26.82 -68.34
N GLY A 560 -13.17 -25.65 -68.51
CA GLY A 560 -12.17 -25.35 -69.55
C GLY A 560 -12.58 -25.42 -71.03
N ALA A 561 -12.54 -24.25 -71.69
CA ALA A 561 -12.36 -23.99 -73.13
C ALA A 561 -13.58 -23.88 -74.08
N ASP A 562 -14.79 -24.36 -73.77
CA ASP A 562 -15.90 -24.34 -74.75
C ASP A 562 -17.12 -23.49 -74.36
N VAL A 563 -16.92 -22.23 -73.98
CA VAL A 563 -18.02 -21.24 -73.93
C VAL A 563 -17.96 -20.36 -75.18
N ALA A 564 -18.68 -20.75 -76.23
CA ALA A 564 -18.89 -19.91 -77.41
C ALA A 564 -19.89 -18.79 -77.07
N THR A 565 -19.40 -17.62 -76.64
CA THR A 565 -20.25 -16.44 -76.40
C THR A 565 -20.59 -15.75 -77.72
N THR A 566 -21.80 -15.93 -78.23
CA THR A 566 -22.36 -15.05 -79.28
C THR A 566 -23.30 -14.04 -78.62
N GLY A 567 -22.77 -12.87 -78.26
CA GLY A 567 -23.56 -11.65 -78.02
C GLY A 567 -23.95 -11.34 -76.56
N LYS A 568 -23.37 -10.23 -76.06
CA LYS A 568 -23.62 -9.50 -74.80
C LYS A 568 -23.11 -10.16 -73.51
N ALA A 569 -22.10 -9.48 -72.95
CA ALA A 569 -21.31 -9.86 -71.78
C ALA A 569 -22.13 -10.10 -70.52
N ILE A 570 -21.82 -11.21 -69.83
CA ILE A 570 -22.17 -11.43 -68.43
C ILE A 570 -21.18 -10.60 -67.59
N ALA A 571 -21.67 -9.49 -67.04
CA ALA A 571 -20.90 -8.65 -66.12
C ALA A 571 -20.77 -9.37 -64.77
N MET A 572 -19.58 -9.91 -64.53
CA MET A 572 -19.11 -10.41 -63.25
C MET A 572 -18.84 -9.21 -62.34
N ALA A 573 -19.63 -9.04 -61.28
CA ALA A 573 -19.37 -8.01 -60.27
C ALA A 573 -19.59 -8.60 -58.88
N ILE A 574 -18.55 -9.18 -58.28
CA ILE A 574 -18.26 -8.94 -56.85
C ILE A 574 -16.75 -8.75 -56.71
N VAL A 575 -16.43 -7.55 -56.24
CA VAL A 575 -15.14 -6.93 -56.01
C VAL A 575 -14.47 -7.55 -54.78
N PHE A 576 -13.18 -7.85 -54.87
CA PHE A 576 -12.30 -8.03 -53.72
C PHE A 576 -11.87 -6.67 -53.17
N GLY A 577 -11.87 -6.51 -51.84
CA GLY A 577 -11.00 -5.57 -51.13
C GLY A 577 -11.69 -4.37 -50.48
N GLY A 578 -11.81 -4.43 -49.15
CA GLY A 578 -12.29 -3.39 -48.24
C GLY A 578 -12.56 -3.98 -46.86
#